data_AF-A0A4P2VHE2-F1
#
_entry.id   AF-A0A4P2VHE2-F1
#
_cell.length_a   1.000
_cell.length_b   1.000
_cell.length_c   1.000
_cell.angle_alpha   90.00
_cell.angle_beta   90.00
_cell.angle_gamma   90.00
#
_symmetry.space_group_name_H-M   'P 1'
#
loop_
_entity.id
_entity.type
_entity.pdbx_description
1 polymer ?
#
loop_
_entity_poly.entity_id
_entity_poly.type
_entity_poly.pdbx_seq_one_letter_code
_entity_poly.pdbx_strand_id
1 'polypeptide(L)'
;MDYKTAITELIPYIDNTYNEYEVSSKNSLKQFLIDFPNENITCQKGCGACCHFPIIPATAGEAFVLLNKLLATGYNLNNLAEMLFKYKDQYFEFTKKNGKLPLIDSDQKAFLQEKLPCPFLLKKDDSIHSGSCGIFDYRPLICDFYNSIDSPKLCELKSEHRSVDSIALNGSIAQDKIRQYERNLFGRSTIGHLPLLLAALCTKEGLGSFLLEKKLSENELKEEYAQELNDFSLYYELLKSIDYTLTEKDFLAIEEAQSDLIEKLS
;
A
#
# COMPACT_ATOMS: atom_id res chain seq x y z
N MET A 1 6.39 2.35 20.23
CA MET A 1 7.72 2.70 19.65
C MET A 1 7.97 4.21 19.67
N ASP A 2 8.97 4.69 20.41
CA ASP A 2 9.29 6.11 20.33
C ASP A 2 9.80 6.52 18.92
N TYR A 3 9.68 7.80 18.59
CA TYR A 3 10.09 8.31 17.27
C TYR A 3 11.57 8.05 16.97
N LYS A 4 12.43 8.05 17.99
CA LYS A 4 13.87 7.79 17.81
C LYS A 4 14.08 6.36 17.32
N THR A 5 13.46 5.35 17.93
CA THR A 5 13.49 3.96 17.45
C THR A 5 12.97 3.85 16.02
N ALA A 6 11.88 4.55 15.67
CA ALA A 6 11.35 4.55 14.31
C ALA A 6 12.39 5.06 13.29
N ILE A 7 13.11 6.13 13.62
CA ILE A 7 14.14 6.70 12.76
C ILE A 7 15.40 5.82 12.72
N THR A 8 15.84 5.27 13.85
CA THR A 8 17.13 4.55 13.93
C THR A 8 17.06 3.08 13.56
N GLU A 9 15.87 2.48 13.61
CA GLU A 9 15.69 1.04 13.38
C GLU A 9 14.75 0.75 12.21
N LEU A 10 13.53 1.31 12.22
CA LEU A 10 12.52 1.01 11.21
C LEU A 10 12.87 1.55 9.81
N ILE A 11 13.27 2.83 9.71
CA ILE A 11 13.67 3.42 8.43
C ILE A 11 14.84 2.62 7.79
N PRO A 12 15.97 2.38 8.48
CA PRO A 12 17.07 1.61 7.90
C PRO A 12 16.68 0.19 7.49
N TYR A 13 15.82 -0.48 8.28
CA TYR A 13 15.37 -1.83 7.96
C TYR A 13 14.55 -1.87 6.67
N ILE A 14 13.57 -0.98 6.54
CA ILE A 14 12.72 -0.89 5.34
C ILE A 14 13.58 -0.49 4.13
N ASP A 15 14.48 0.49 4.27
CA ASP A 15 15.38 0.90 3.19
C ASP A 15 16.29 -0.24 2.72
N ASN A 16 16.87 -0.99 3.65
CA ASN A 16 17.68 -2.16 3.29
C ASN A 16 16.84 -3.23 2.59
N THR A 17 15.62 -3.49 3.06
CA THR A 17 14.70 -4.45 2.45
C THR A 17 14.32 -4.03 1.03
N TYR A 18 14.08 -2.74 0.79
CA TYR A 18 13.80 -2.18 -0.52
C TYR A 18 15.01 -2.33 -1.46
N ASN A 19 16.22 -2.06 -0.97
CA ASN A 19 17.45 -2.22 -1.75
C ASN A 19 17.69 -3.70 -2.13
N GLU A 20 17.50 -4.64 -1.21
CA GLU A 20 17.57 -6.08 -1.47
C GLU A 20 16.55 -6.49 -2.55
N TYR A 21 15.31 -6.02 -2.42
CA TYR A 21 14.26 -6.26 -3.38
C TYR A 21 14.61 -5.70 -4.77
N GLU A 22 15.14 -4.48 -4.85
CA GLU A 22 15.50 -3.84 -6.11
C GLU A 22 16.58 -4.63 -6.84
N VAL A 23 17.62 -5.08 -6.13
CA VAL A 23 18.70 -5.92 -6.68
C VAL A 23 18.13 -7.26 -7.16
N SER A 24 17.31 -7.93 -6.36
CA SER A 24 16.68 -9.21 -6.73
C SER A 24 15.80 -9.05 -7.97
N SER A 25 14.98 -8.00 -8.01
CA SER A 25 14.05 -7.73 -9.11
C SER A 25 14.76 -7.41 -10.41
N LYS A 26 15.88 -6.67 -10.37
CA LYS A 26 16.72 -6.44 -11.55
C LYS A 26 17.30 -7.74 -12.10
N ASN A 27 17.74 -8.65 -11.23
CA ASN A 27 18.24 -9.96 -11.63
C ASN A 27 17.13 -10.83 -12.23
N SER A 28 15.97 -10.89 -11.58
CA SER A 28 14.76 -11.57 -12.06
C SER A 28 14.32 -11.06 -13.42
N LEU A 29 14.28 -9.74 -13.62
CA LEU A 29 13.92 -9.14 -14.90
C LEU A 29 14.93 -9.49 -15.99
N LYS A 30 16.23 -9.41 -15.68
CA LYS A 30 17.29 -9.77 -16.62
C LYS A 30 17.17 -11.24 -17.05
N GLN A 31 16.91 -12.13 -16.11
CA GLN A 31 16.72 -13.56 -16.39
C GLN A 31 15.47 -13.79 -17.24
N PHE A 32 14.35 -13.14 -16.90
CA PHE A 32 13.11 -13.22 -17.68
C PHE A 32 13.33 -12.79 -19.14
N LEU A 33 14.05 -11.70 -19.40
CA LEU A 33 14.33 -11.25 -20.77
C LEU A 33 15.29 -12.17 -21.55
N ILE A 34 16.11 -12.96 -20.85
CA ILE A 34 16.94 -14.02 -21.47
C ILE A 34 16.04 -15.20 -21.87
N ASP A 35 15.14 -15.61 -20.97
CA ASP A 35 14.25 -16.75 -21.18
C ASP A 35 13.14 -16.44 -22.20
N PHE A 36 12.71 -15.18 -22.28
CA PHE A 36 11.62 -14.69 -23.14
C PHE A 36 12.06 -13.47 -23.98
N PRO A 37 12.95 -13.65 -24.97
CA PRO A 37 13.57 -12.53 -25.71
C PRO A 37 12.60 -11.71 -26.58
N ASN A 38 11.37 -12.20 -26.80
CA ASN A 38 10.33 -11.52 -27.58
C ASN A 38 9.32 -10.75 -26.72
N GLU A 39 9.37 -10.90 -25.39
CA GLU A 39 8.50 -10.16 -24.47
C GLU A 39 9.05 -8.75 -24.25
N ASN A 40 8.15 -7.79 -24.00
CA ASN A 40 8.52 -6.42 -23.65
C ASN A 40 7.83 -6.01 -22.35
N ILE A 41 8.57 -5.37 -21.45
CA ILE A 41 7.97 -4.80 -20.24
C ILE A 41 7.23 -3.52 -20.62
N THR A 42 5.92 -3.50 -20.39
CA THR A 42 5.06 -2.34 -20.68
C THR A 42 4.92 -1.42 -19.47
N CYS A 43 5.10 -1.97 -18.26
CA CYS A 43 5.13 -1.20 -17.02
C CYS A 43 6.42 -0.36 -16.94
N GLN A 44 6.27 0.96 -17.09
CA GLN A 44 7.39 1.90 -17.03
C GLN A 44 6.98 3.26 -16.46
N LYS A 45 7.98 4.08 -16.12
CA LYS A 45 7.76 5.47 -15.71
C LYS A 45 6.96 6.22 -16.78
N GLY A 46 5.92 6.94 -16.35
CA GLY A 46 4.99 7.62 -17.26
C GLY A 46 3.71 6.86 -17.58
N CYS A 47 3.45 5.73 -16.91
CA CYS A 47 2.15 5.07 -16.88
C CYS A 47 1.41 5.41 -15.57
N GLY A 48 0.16 5.90 -15.66
CA GLY A 48 -0.70 6.23 -14.51
C GLY A 48 -1.79 5.19 -14.21
N ALA A 49 -1.75 4.02 -14.86
CA ALA A 49 -2.84 3.05 -14.77
C ALA A 49 -3.07 2.54 -13.34
N CYS A 50 -2.04 2.03 -12.67
CA CYS A 50 -2.13 1.55 -11.29
C CYS A 50 -2.41 2.65 -10.26
N CYS A 51 -2.17 3.93 -10.61
CA CYS A 51 -2.50 5.05 -9.75
C CYS A 51 -4.01 5.24 -9.55
N HIS A 52 -4.88 4.54 -10.27
CA HIS A 52 -6.32 4.58 -10.07
C HIS A 52 -6.83 3.42 -9.21
N PHE A 53 -5.94 2.53 -8.76
CA PHE A 53 -6.37 1.38 -8.00
C PHE A 53 -6.99 1.82 -6.66
N PRO A 54 -8.14 1.25 -6.30
CA PRO A 54 -8.83 1.55 -5.04
C PRO A 54 -7.99 1.20 -3.82
N ILE A 55 -7.07 0.25 -3.97
CA ILE A 55 -6.17 -0.16 -2.91
C ILE A 55 -4.75 -0.19 -3.46
N ILE A 56 -3.89 0.45 -2.68
CA ILE A 56 -2.43 0.44 -2.84
C ILE A 56 -1.95 -0.12 -1.49
N PRO A 57 -1.86 -1.45 -1.34
CA PRO A 57 -1.58 -2.08 -0.06
C PRO A 57 -0.15 -1.80 0.35
N ALA A 58 0.01 -1.09 1.46
CA ALA A 58 1.30 -0.81 2.08
C ALA A 58 1.18 -1.06 3.58
N THR A 59 2.31 -1.40 4.20
CA THR A 59 2.38 -1.47 5.65
C THR A 59 2.33 -0.08 6.28
N ALA A 60 1.91 0.02 7.54
CA ALA A 60 1.95 1.30 8.26
C ALA A 60 3.40 1.83 8.41
N GLY A 61 4.39 0.96 8.57
CA GLY A 61 5.79 1.34 8.59
C GLY A 61 6.26 1.82 7.21
N GLU A 62 5.91 1.16 6.12
CA GLU A 62 6.20 1.68 4.77
C GLU A 62 5.62 3.09 4.57
N ALA A 63 4.38 3.32 4.99
CA ALA A 63 3.76 4.63 4.92
C ALA A 63 4.50 5.67 5.79
N PHE A 64 4.93 5.29 6.99
CA PHE A 64 5.74 6.14 7.86
C PHE A 64 7.10 6.48 7.23
N VAL A 65 7.82 5.50 6.68
CA VAL A 65 9.11 5.74 6.00
C VAL A 65 8.91 6.64 4.80
N LEU A 66 7.88 6.41 3.98
CA LEU A 66 7.57 7.26 2.85
C LEU A 66 7.29 8.71 3.28
N LEU A 67 6.45 8.92 4.29
CA LEU A 67 6.17 10.26 4.80
C LEU A 67 7.46 10.99 5.21
N ASN A 68 8.33 10.33 5.97
CA ASN A 68 9.60 10.93 6.40
C ASN A 68 10.54 11.22 5.22
N LYS A 69 10.59 10.35 4.20
CA LYS A 69 11.37 10.60 2.97
C LYS A 69 10.84 11.80 2.18
N LEU A 70 9.52 11.94 2.04
CA LEU A 70 8.93 13.10 1.37
C LEU A 70 9.25 14.39 2.11
N LEU A 71 9.12 14.40 3.44
CA LEU A 71 9.48 15.58 4.24
C LEU A 71 10.98 15.92 4.13
N ALA A 72 11.85 14.91 4.19
CA ALA A 72 13.29 15.09 4.06
C ALA A 72 13.73 15.61 2.67
N THR A 73 12.93 15.35 1.63
CA THR A 73 13.19 15.80 0.25
C THR A 73 12.56 17.16 -0.07
N GLY A 74 11.95 17.81 0.93
CA GLY A 74 11.45 19.19 0.82
C GLY A 74 9.95 19.31 0.62
N TYR A 75 9.17 18.22 0.70
CA TYR A 75 7.72 18.34 0.74
C TYR A 75 7.29 19.09 2.00
N ASN A 76 6.41 20.07 1.83
CA ASN A 76 5.79 20.77 2.95
C ASN A 76 4.69 19.88 3.56
N LEU A 77 4.74 19.64 4.87
CA LEU A 77 3.78 18.79 5.58
C LEU A 77 2.33 19.27 5.40
N ASN A 78 2.07 20.58 5.46
CA ASN A 78 0.71 21.11 5.33
C ASN A 78 0.15 20.89 3.92
N ASN A 79 0.96 21.14 2.88
CA ASN A 79 0.54 20.91 1.49
C ASN A 79 0.31 19.41 1.22
N LEU A 80 1.18 18.55 1.76
CA LEU A 80 1.04 17.11 1.65
C LEU A 80 -0.24 16.64 2.36
N ALA A 81 -0.48 17.10 3.58
CA ALA A 81 -1.69 16.82 4.34
C ALA A 81 -2.95 17.28 3.60
N GLU A 82 -2.99 18.52 3.09
CA GLU A 82 -4.13 19.05 2.33
C GLU A 82 -4.48 18.16 1.12
N MET A 83 -3.47 17.76 0.35
CA MET A 83 -3.63 16.88 -0.79
C MET A 83 -4.16 15.49 -0.38
N LEU A 84 -3.63 14.92 0.69
CA LEU A 84 -4.04 13.61 1.22
C LEU A 84 -5.45 13.65 1.82
N PHE A 85 -5.82 14.70 2.55
CA PHE A 85 -7.16 14.87 3.12
C PHE A 85 -8.22 15.08 2.03
N LYS A 86 -7.90 15.84 0.98
CA LYS A 86 -8.77 15.96 -0.18
C LYS A 86 -9.08 14.60 -0.81
N TYR A 87 -8.05 13.77 -1.02
CA TYR A 87 -8.24 12.41 -1.54
C TYR A 87 -9.06 11.55 -0.56
N LYS A 88 -8.72 11.59 0.73
CA LYS A 88 -9.44 10.88 1.78
C LYS A 88 -10.94 11.21 1.76
N ASP A 89 -11.31 12.48 1.66
CA ASP A 89 -12.71 12.90 1.61
C ASP A 89 -13.41 12.31 0.37
N GLN A 90 -12.78 12.39 -0.81
CA GLN A 90 -13.34 11.81 -2.03
C GLN A 90 -13.48 10.28 -1.94
N TYR A 91 -12.49 9.61 -1.33
CA TYR A 91 -12.50 8.17 -1.11
C TYR A 91 -13.64 7.77 -0.15
N PHE A 92 -13.81 8.50 0.95
CA PHE A 92 -14.87 8.22 1.92
C PHE A 92 -16.28 8.59 1.43
N GLU A 93 -16.42 9.57 0.53
CA GLU A 93 -17.69 9.79 -0.16
C GLU A 93 -18.10 8.58 -1.00
N PHE A 94 -17.15 7.97 -1.72
CA PHE A 94 -17.40 6.68 -2.40
C PHE A 94 -17.78 5.60 -1.38
N THR A 95 -17.01 5.45 -0.31
CA THR A 95 -17.27 4.43 0.71
C THR A 95 -18.65 4.59 1.35
N LYS A 96 -19.07 5.81 1.65
CA LYS A 96 -20.39 6.12 2.22
C LYS A 96 -21.53 5.82 1.23
N LYS A 97 -21.34 6.14 -0.05
CA LYS A 97 -22.30 5.83 -1.13
C LYS A 97 -22.50 4.32 -1.30
N ASN A 98 -21.43 3.53 -1.15
CA ASN A 98 -21.47 2.07 -1.35
C ASN A 98 -21.68 1.28 -0.05
N GLY A 99 -21.51 1.94 1.11
CA GLY A 99 -21.69 1.38 2.45
C GLY A 99 -20.54 0.51 2.95
N LYS A 100 -19.42 0.42 2.23
CA LYS A 100 -18.19 -0.30 2.62
C LYS A 100 -16.97 0.15 1.82
N LEU A 101 -15.79 -0.13 2.35
CA LEU A 101 -14.49 0.05 1.70
C LEU A 101 -14.40 -0.86 0.45
N PRO A 102 -13.77 -0.41 -0.64
CA PRO A 102 -13.62 -1.19 -1.87
C PRO A 102 -12.54 -2.28 -1.75
N LEU A 103 -12.77 -3.28 -0.90
CA LEU A 103 -11.79 -4.33 -0.60
C LEU A 103 -11.87 -5.53 -1.53
N ILE A 104 -13.06 -5.90 -1.99
CA ILE A 104 -13.29 -7.04 -2.88
C ILE A 104 -13.36 -6.61 -4.35
N ASP A 105 -13.16 -7.54 -5.29
CA ASP A 105 -13.00 -7.23 -6.72
C ASP A 105 -14.16 -6.43 -7.33
N SER A 106 -15.40 -6.74 -6.94
CA SER A 106 -16.61 -6.08 -7.41
C SER A 106 -16.65 -4.60 -7.00
N ASP A 107 -16.37 -4.30 -5.73
CA ASP A 107 -16.32 -2.92 -5.23
C ASP A 107 -15.13 -2.16 -5.81
N GLN A 108 -14.01 -2.85 -6.04
CA GLN A 108 -12.84 -2.27 -6.67
C GLN A 108 -13.11 -1.84 -8.11
N LYS A 109 -13.85 -2.65 -8.88
CA LYS A 109 -14.32 -2.29 -10.22
C LYS A 109 -15.30 -1.12 -10.19
N ALA A 110 -16.16 -1.04 -9.19
CA ALA A 110 -17.05 0.11 -9.01
C ALA A 110 -16.27 1.40 -8.71
N PHE A 111 -15.24 1.33 -7.85
CA PHE A 111 -14.38 2.47 -7.53
C PHE A 111 -13.65 3.02 -8.77
N LEU A 112 -13.17 2.15 -9.66
CA LEU A 112 -12.51 2.59 -10.90
C LEU A 112 -13.40 3.47 -11.78
N GLN A 113 -14.73 3.35 -11.68
CA GLN A 113 -15.67 4.21 -12.41
C GLN A 113 -15.71 5.64 -11.87
N GLU A 114 -15.34 5.87 -10.61
CA GLU A 114 -15.22 7.22 -10.02
C GLU A 114 -13.99 7.98 -10.56
N LYS A 115 -13.05 7.27 -11.21
CA LYS A 115 -11.83 7.83 -11.81
C LYS A 115 -11.03 8.69 -10.81
N LEU A 116 -11.06 8.34 -9.53
CA LEU A 116 -10.33 9.00 -8.47
C LEU A 116 -8.87 8.53 -8.49
N PRO A 117 -7.90 9.38 -8.89
CA PRO A 117 -6.50 8.98 -8.90
C PRO A 117 -5.87 9.09 -7.51
N CYS A 118 -4.81 8.33 -7.30
CA CYS A 118 -3.86 8.49 -6.23
C CYS A 118 -3.40 9.96 -6.14
N PRO A 119 -3.25 10.53 -4.93
CA PRO A 119 -2.83 11.92 -4.71
C PRO A 119 -1.54 12.31 -5.46
N PHE A 120 -0.65 11.33 -5.65
CA PHE A 120 0.66 11.56 -6.25
C PHE A 120 0.68 11.45 -7.78
N LEU A 121 -0.47 11.25 -8.46
CA LEU A 121 -0.49 11.21 -9.91
C LEU A 121 -0.31 12.62 -10.51
N LEU A 122 0.80 12.86 -11.20
CA LEU A 122 1.01 14.05 -12.02
C LEU A 122 0.39 13.81 -13.39
N LYS A 123 -0.84 14.28 -13.59
CA LYS A 123 -1.54 14.17 -14.87
C LYS A 123 -0.83 14.97 -15.97
N LYS A 124 -0.77 14.38 -17.16
CA LYS A 124 -0.20 15.03 -18.34
C LYS A 124 -1.27 15.69 -19.21
N ASP A 125 -2.44 15.06 -19.28
CA ASP A 125 -3.61 15.53 -20.02
C ASP A 125 -4.90 14.99 -19.34
N ASP A 126 -6.05 15.17 -19.99
CA ASP A 126 -7.36 14.74 -19.46
C ASP A 126 -7.60 13.22 -19.60
N SER A 127 -6.72 12.47 -20.26
CA SER A 127 -6.78 11.01 -20.26
C SER A 127 -6.58 10.49 -18.85
N ILE A 128 -7.47 9.60 -18.43
CA ILE A 128 -7.51 9.07 -17.06
C ILE A 128 -6.17 8.49 -16.67
N HIS A 129 -5.48 7.78 -17.57
CA HIS A 129 -4.26 7.05 -17.26
C HIS A 129 -2.99 7.73 -17.78
N SER A 130 -3.09 8.95 -18.30
CA SER A 130 -1.92 9.74 -18.67
C SER A 130 -1.31 10.41 -17.45
N GLY A 131 0.00 10.29 -17.31
CA GLY A 131 0.73 10.95 -16.24
C GLY A 131 1.84 10.10 -15.67
N SER A 132 2.52 10.66 -14.68
CA SER A 132 3.61 10.00 -13.97
C SER A 132 3.39 10.11 -12.48
N CYS A 133 3.77 9.07 -11.74
CA CYS A 133 3.83 9.16 -10.29
C CYS A 133 4.84 10.23 -9.86
N GLY A 134 4.39 11.24 -9.12
CA GLY A 134 5.22 12.33 -8.59
C GLY A 134 6.20 11.89 -7.51
N ILE A 135 6.00 10.69 -6.95
CA ILE A 135 6.88 10.05 -5.98
C ILE A 135 7.52 8.78 -6.56
N PHE A 136 7.73 8.71 -7.88
CA PHE A 136 8.18 7.49 -8.57
C PHE A 136 9.39 6.81 -7.91
N ASP A 137 10.36 7.61 -7.47
CA ASP A 137 11.61 7.10 -6.88
C ASP A 137 11.47 6.72 -5.38
N TYR A 138 10.29 6.96 -4.79
CA TYR A 138 9.95 6.64 -3.39
C TYR A 138 8.69 5.77 -3.29
N ARG A 139 8.26 5.13 -4.39
CA ARG A 139 7.05 4.32 -4.41
C ARG A 139 7.14 3.18 -3.37
N PRO A 140 6.01 2.79 -2.75
CA PRO A 140 5.99 1.61 -1.90
C PRO A 140 6.26 0.33 -2.73
N LEU A 141 6.67 -0.76 -2.09
CA LEU A 141 7.01 -2.02 -2.78
C LEU A 141 5.92 -2.48 -3.75
N ILE A 142 4.65 -2.45 -3.34
CA ILE A 142 3.53 -2.90 -4.18
C ILE A 142 3.47 -2.19 -5.54
N CYS A 143 3.86 -0.92 -5.58
CA CYS A 143 3.84 -0.12 -6.80
C CYS A 143 5.01 -0.45 -7.75
N ASP A 144 6.00 -1.19 -7.27
CA ASP A 144 7.20 -1.57 -8.03
C ASP A 144 7.13 -3.00 -8.55
N PHE A 145 6.43 -3.93 -7.89
CA PHE A 145 6.45 -5.34 -8.29
C PHE A 145 5.34 -5.81 -9.26
N TYR A 146 4.36 -4.97 -9.62
CA TYR A 146 3.27 -5.37 -10.54
C TYR A 146 3.76 -5.72 -11.97
N ASN A 147 4.92 -5.17 -12.40
CA ASN A 147 5.67 -5.46 -13.65
C ASN A 147 4.88 -6.11 -14.79
N SER A 148 3.79 -5.46 -15.21
CA SER A 148 2.98 -5.98 -16.31
C SER A 148 3.80 -5.99 -17.60
N ILE A 149 3.60 -7.06 -18.38
CA ILE A 149 4.14 -7.23 -19.74
C ILE A 149 3.05 -7.10 -20.82
N ASP A 150 1.79 -6.93 -20.40
CA ASP A 150 0.67 -6.71 -21.32
C ASP A 150 0.31 -5.23 -21.43
N SER A 151 -0.64 -4.89 -22.31
CA SER A 151 -1.08 -3.50 -22.49
C SER A 151 -1.52 -2.87 -21.16
N PRO A 152 -1.11 -1.62 -20.86
CA PRO A 152 -1.62 -0.86 -19.71
C PRO A 152 -3.14 -0.83 -19.63
N LYS A 153 -3.83 -0.97 -20.77
CA LYS A 153 -5.29 -1.02 -20.87
C LYS A 153 -5.92 -2.12 -20.01
N LEU A 154 -5.23 -3.25 -19.81
CA LEU A 154 -5.72 -4.32 -18.94
C LEU A 154 -5.66 -3.91 -17.47
N CYS A 155 -4.61 -3.19 -17.07
CA CYS A 155 -4.53 -2.60 -15.72
C CYS A 155 -5.65 -1.59 -15.50
N GLU A 156 -5.94 -0.71 -16.48
CA GLU A 156 -7.04 0.27 -16.38
C GLU A 156 -8.40 -0.37 -16.07
N LEU A 157 -8.62 -1.56 -16.61
CA LEU A 157 -9.87 -2.31 -16.49
C LEU A 157 -9.85 -3.31 -15.33
N LYS A 158 -8.76 -3.37 -14.55
CA LYS A 158 -8.50 -4.43 -13.55
C LYS A 158 -8.78 -5.83 -14.13
N SER A 159 -8.40 -6.02 -15.40
CA SER A 159 -8.51 -7.29 -16.11
C SER A 159 -7.28 -8.13 -15.83
N GLU A 160 -7.40 -9.44 -16.02
CA GLU A 160 -6.25 -10.34 -15.98
C GLU A 160 -5.18 -9.89 -16.98
N HIS A 161 -3.94 -9.91 -16.53
CA HIS A 161 -2.77 -9.57 -17.33
C HIS A 161 -1.56 -10.29 -16.76
N ARG A 162 -0.58 -10.50 -17.62
CA ARG A 162 0.68 -11.16 -17.30
C ARG A 162 1.62 -10.18 -16.62
N SER A 163 2.41 -10.71 -15.69
CA SER A 163 3.51 -10.03 -15.00
C SER A 163 4.74 -10.94 -14.96
N VAL A 164 5.88 -10.38 -14.55
CA VAL A 164 7.07 -11.20 -14.25
C VAL A 164 6.91 -11.80 -12.85
N ASP A 165 6.44 -13.05 -12.76
CA ASP A 165 6.07 -13.71 -11.49
C ASP A 165 7.16 -13.69 -10.43
N SER A 166 8.43 -13.87 -10.83
CA SER A 166 9.55 -13.84 -9.88
C SER A 166 9.73 -12.47 -9.21
N ILE A 167 9.38 -11.37 -9.90
CA ILE A 167 9.42 -10.04 -9.31
C ILE A 167 8.27 -9.85 -8.32
N ALA A 168 7.06 -10.32 -8.66
CA ALA A 168 5.91 -10.30 -7.76
C ALA A 168 6.19 -11.11 -6.47
N LEU A 169 6.77 -12.31 -6.62
CA LEU A 169 7.18 -13.15 -5.49
C LEU A 169 8.23 -12.46 -4.61
N ASN A 170 9.26 -11.87 -5.19
CA ASN A 170 10.27 -11.09 -4.45
C ASN A 170 9.62 -9.95 -3.66
N GLY A 171 8.64 -9.27 -4.26
CA GLY A 171 7.88 -8.19 -3.64
C GLY A 171 7.06 -8.67 -2.43
N SER A 172 6.35 -9.79 -2.59
CA SER A 172 5.60 -10.42 -1.48
C SER A 172 6.53 -10.80 -0.32
N ILE A 173 7.66 -11.44 -0.62
CA ILE A 173 8.66 -11.82 0.40
C ILE A 173 9.20 -10.57 1.13
N ALA A 174 9.47 -9.49 0.41
CA ALA A 174 9.93 -8.24 0.99
C ALA A 174 8.86 -7.59 1.90
N GLN A 175 7.60 -7.58 1.47
CA GLN A 175 6.50 -7.07 2.29
C GLN A 175 6.29 -7.92 3.55
N ASP A 176 6.37 -9.25 3.46
CA ASP A 176 6.25 -10.13 4.63
C ASP A 176 7.41 -9.95 5.61
N LYS A 177 8.64 -9.75 5.13
CA LYS A 177 9.80 -9.38 5.98
C LYS A 177 9.52 -8.09 6.75
N ILE A 178 8.99 -7.06 6.09
CA ILE A 178 8.63 -5.80 6.74
C ILE A 178 7.56 -6.03 7.81
N ARG A 179 6.46 -6.71 7.47
CA ARG A 179 5.39 -7.02 8.43
C ARG A 179 5.87 -7.79 9.64
N GLN A 180 6.72 -8.78 9.44
CA GLN A 180 7.30 -9.56 10.53
C GLN A 180 8.19 -8.69 11.42
N TYR A 181 9.02 -7.85 10.81
CA TYR A 181 9.88 -6.92 11.55
C TYR A 181 9.06 -5.91 12.36
N GLU A 182 8.02 -5.34 11.75
CA GLU A 182 7.05 -4.46 12.39
C GLU A 182 6.42 -5.11 13.63
N ARG A 183 5.89 -6.34 13.48
CA ARG A 183 5.32 -7.11 14.60
C ARG A 183 6.35 -7.35 15.71
N ASN A 184 7.59 -7.66 15.36
CA ASN A 184 8.64 -7.89 16.36
C ASN A 184 9.06 -6.59 17.08
N LEU A 185 9.07 -5.48 16.36
CA LEU A 185 9.51 -4.18 16.86
C LEU A 185 8.44 -3.51 17.74
N PHE A 186 7.17 -3.54 17.32
CA PHE A 186 6.08 -2.81 17.99
C PHE A 186 4.85 -3.65 18.34
N GLY A 187 4.89 -4.97 18.17
CA GLY A 187 3.84 -5.90 18.62
C GLY A 187 2.75 -6.15 17.57
N ARG A 188 2.56 -5.25 16.61
CA ARG A 188 1.53 -5.35 15.58
C ARG A 188 2.07 -5.02 14.20
N SER A 189 1.30 -5.24 13.16
CA SER A 189 1.54 -4.74 11.81
C SER A 189 0.18 -4.64 11.13
N THR A 190 0.08 -3.81 10.10
CA THR A 190 -1.13 -3.71 9.31
C THR A 190 -0.80 -3.46 7.86
N ILE A 191 -1.67 -3.93 6.96
CA ILE A 191 -1.69 -3.52 5.57
C ILE A 191 -2.92 -2.65 5.37
N GLY A 192 -2.71 -1.44 4.85
CA GLY A 192 -3.79 -0.50 4.55
C GLY A 192 -3.62 0.16 3.19
N HIS A 193 -4.60 0.98 2.81
CA HIS A 193 -4.51 1.78 1.60
C HIS A 193 -3.55 2.96 1.82
N LEU A 194 -2.44 3.00 1.08
CA LEU A 194 -1.34 3.94 1.31
C LEU A 194 -1.76 5.41 1.50
N PRO A 195 -2.58 6.05 0.64
CA PRO A 195 -3.01 7.43 0.84
C PRO A 195 -3.74 7.67 2.17
N LEU A 196 -4.54 6.71 2.64
CA LEU A 196 -5.24 6.83 3.93
C LEU A 196 -4.28 6.65 5.10
N LEU A 197 -3.32 5.72 5.01
CA LEU A 197 -2.26 5.59 6.00
C LEU A 197 -1.44 6.88 6.12
N LEU A 198 -1.05 7.48 4.98
CA LEU A 198 -0.33 8.75 4.97
C LEU A 198 -1.16 9.89 5.55
N ALA A 199 -2.47 9.97 5.24
CA ALA A 199 -3.37 10.96 5.81
C ALA A 199 -3.45 10.81 7.34
N ALA A 200 -3.57 9.59 7.84
CA ALA A 200 -3.58 9.29 9.27
C ALA A 200 -2.28 9.68 9.96
N LEU A 201 -1.13 9.38 9.35
CA LEU A 201 0.17 9.77 9.90
C LEU A 201 0.41 11.29 9.88
N CYS A 202 -0.39 12.07 9.15
CA CYS A 202 -0.39 13.53 9.22
C CYS A 202 -1.19 14.08 10.41
N THR A 203 -2.00 13.27 11.11
CA THR A 203 -2.70 13.68 12.33
C THR A 203 -1.88 13.33 13.58
N LYS A 204 -2.12 14.07 14.67
CA LYS A 204 -1.46 13.79 15.95
C LYS A 204 -1.93 12.44 16.50
N GLU A 205 -3.21 12.15 16.34
CA GLU A 205 -3.87 10.93 16.79
C GLU A 205 -3.34 9.71 16.02
N GLY A 206 -3.24 9.79 14.68
CA GLY A 206 -2.77 8.68 13.86
C GLY A 206 -1.27 8.43 14.02
N LEU A 207 -0.46 9.50 14.06
CA LEU A 207 0.97 9.36 14.43
C LEU A 207 1.12 8.80 15.86
N GLY A 208 0.26 9.22 16.78
CA GLY A 208 0.17 8.70 18.14
C GLY A 208 -0.15 7.20 18.17
N SER A 209 -1.16 6.74 17.45
CA SER A 209 -1.51 5.32 17.31
C SER A 209 -0.42 4.50 16.64
N PHE A 210 0.42 5.09 15.80
CA PHE A 210 1.58 4.39 15.24
C PHE A 210 2.75 4.31 16.23
N LEU A 211 3.06 5.40 16.93
CA LEU A 211 4.24 5.50 17.80
C LEU A 211 4.00 5.04 19.25
N LEU A 212 2.83 5.25 19.83
CA LEU A 212 2.59 4.97 21.26
C LEU A 212 2.33 3.48 21.55
N GLU A 213 2.54 2.63 20.56
CA GLU A 213 2.20 1.23 20.67
C GLU A 213 3.11 0.43 21.58
N LYS A 214 2.44 -0.37 22.40
CA LYS A 214 3.03 -1.22 23.42
C LYS A 214 3.49 -2.51 22.75
N LYS A 215 4.75 -2.86 22.97
CA LYS A 215 5.24 -4.19 22.63
C LYS A 215 4.41 -5.24 23.36
N LEU A 216 3.71 -6.08 22.61
CA LEU A 216 2.96 -7.19 23.15
C LEU A 216 3.91 -8.27 23.67
N SER A 217 3.53 -8.93 24.76
CA SER A 217 4.19 -10.13 25.26
C SER A 217 4.00 -11.31 24.31
N GLU A 218 4.83 -12.35 24.43
CA GLU A 218 4.69 -13.57 23.59
C GLU A 218 3.32 -14.24 23.74
N ASN A 219 2.69 -14.14 24.92
CA ASN A 219 1.36 -14.69 25.16
C ASN A 219 0.27 -13.81 24.55
N GLU A 220 0.38 -12.48 24.70
CA GLU A 220 -0.52 -11.53 24.02
C GLU A 220 -0.43 -11.77 22.51
N LEU A 221 0.77 -11.82 21.92
CA LEU A 221 0.96 -12.16 20.50
C LEU A 221 0.25 -13.46 20.11
N LYS A 222 0.41 -14.56 20.87
CA LYS A 222 -0.24 -15.85 20.57
C LYS A 222 -1.76 -15.80 20.61
N GLU A 223 -2.35 -15.14 21.60
CA GLU A 223 -3.81 -14.97 21.71
C GLU A 223 -4.36 -14.13 20.57
N GLU A 224 -3.64 -13.09 20.20
CA GLU A 224 -3.99 -12.16 19.14
C GLU A 224 -3.83 -12.79 17.73
N TYR A 225 -2.82 -13.65 17.54
CA TYR A 225 -2.67 -14.51 16.36
C TYR A 225 -3.83 -15.51 16.22
N ALA A 226 -4.33 -16.06 17.34
CA ALA A 226 -5.42 -17.02 17.33
C ALA A 226 -6.78 -16.41 16.96
N GLN A 227 -6.89 -15.08 16.99
CA GLN A 227 -8.11 -14.35 16.70
C GLN A 227 -8.20 -13.82 15.25
N GLU A 228 -7.16 -13.97 14.41
CA GLU A 228 -7.09 -13.49 13.00
C GLU A 228 -7.38 -11.97 12.77
N LEU A 229 -7.74 -11.23 13.82
CA LEU A 229 -8.22 -9.84 13.79
C LEU A 229 -7.10 -8.77 13.70
N ASN A 230 -5.84 -9.19 13.83
CA ASN A 230 -4.74 -8.26 14.13
C ASN A 230 -4.19 -7.44 12.99
N ASP A 231 -4.30 -7.91 11.74
CA ASP A 231 -3.81 -7.11 10.63
C ASP A 231 -4.62 -5.82 10.44
N PHE A 232 -5.74 -5.65 11.16
CA PHE A 232 -6.65 -4.51 10.99
C PHE A 232 -6.86 -3.64 12.22
N SER A 233 -6.42 -4.03 13.43
CA SER A 233 -6.61 -3.22 14.64
C SER A 233 -5.88 -1.88 14.55
N LEU A 234 -4.61 -1.89 14.12
CA LEU A 234 -3.85 -0.68 13.83
C LEU A 234 -4.46 0.10 12.65
N TYR A 235 -4.96 -0.58 11.61
CA TYR A 235 -5.62 0.13 10.50
C TYR A 235 -6.88 0.85 10.95
N TYR A 236 -7.68 0.19 11.78
CA TYR A 236 -8.90 0.75 12.36
C TYR A 236 -8.61 2.03 13.15
N GLU A 237 -7.58 2.00 14.01
CA GLU A 237 -7.15 3.20 14.74
C GLU A 237 -6.67 4.32 13.82
N LEU A 238 -5.88 3.99 12.79
CA LEU A 238 -5.42 4.96 11.80
C LEU A 238 -6.58 5.56 11.01
N LEU A 239 -7.56 4.75 10.57
CA LEU A 239 -8.77 5.23 9.90
C LEU A 239 -9.62 6.11 10.83
N LYS A 240 -9.73 5.75 12.11
CA LYS A 240 -10.45 6.54 13.11
C LYS A 240 -9.80 7.91 13.31
N SER A 241 -8.48 8.00 13.22
CA SER A 241 -7.74 9.28 13.31
C SER A 241 -8.04 10.25 12.16
N ILE A 242 -8.71 9.77 11.10
CA ILE A 242 -9.10 10.55 9.92
C ILE A 242 -10.62 10.49 9.68
N ASP A 243 -11.38 10.34 10.76
CA ASP A 243 -12.84 10.40 10.81
C ASP A 243 -13.57 9.23 10.11
N TYR A 244 -12.93 8.05 10.02
CA TYR A 244 -13.57 6.85 9.50
C TYR A 244 -13.66 5.74 10.53
N THR A 245 -14.87 5.21 10.74
CA THR A 245 -15.12 4.07 11.61
C THR A 245 -15.54 2.89 10.75
N LEU A 246 -14.80 1.78 10.85
CA LEU A 246 -15.17 0.53 10.18
C LEU A 246 -16.57 0.09 10.61
N THR A 247 -17.39 -0.26 9.63
CA THR A 247 -18.72 -0.82 9.77
C THR A 247 -18.66 -2.36 9.72
N GLU A 248 -19.74 -3.03 10.12
CA GLU A 248 -19.86 -4.50 9.96
C GLU A 248 -19.61 -4.96 8.51
N LYS A 249 -20.07 -4.17 7.53
CA LYS A 249 -19.83 -4.47 6.10
C LYS A 249 -18.36 -4.34 5.71
N ASP A 250 -17.61 -3.47 6.37
CA ASP A 250 -16.18 -3.37 6.14
C ASP A 250 -15.46 -4.62 6.66
N PHE A 251 -15.81 -5.09 7.86
CA PHE A 251 -15.25 -6.33 8.41
C PHE A 251 -15.55 -7.55 7.52
N LEU A 252 -16.78 -7.69 7.04
CA LEU A 252 -17.13 -8.77 6.11
C LEU A 252 -16.34 -8.69 4.80
N ALA A 253 -16.14 -7.48 4.25
CA ALA A 253 -15.36 -7.30 3.03
C ALA A 253 -13.86 -7.57 3.25
N ILE A 254 -13.35 -7.32 4.46
CA ILE A 254 -12.00 -7.71 4.87
C ILE A 254 -11.86 -9.22 4.89
N GLU A 255 -12.76 -9.92 5.58
CA GLU A 255 -12.76 -11.39 5.71
C GLU A 255 -12.87 -12.09 4.34
N GLU A 256 -13.75 -11.56 3.47
CA GLU A 256 -13.89 -12.04 2.09
C GLU A 256 -12.59 -11.85 1.30
N ALA A 257 -11.98 -10.66 1.36
CA ALA A 257 -10.72 -10.38 0.67
C ALA A 257 -9.55 -11.26 1.16
N GLN A 258 -9.54 -11.62 2.45
CA GLN A 258 -8.55 -12.55 3.00
C GLN A 258 -8.79 -13.99 2.53
N SER A 259 -10.05 -14.43 2.52
CA SER A 259 -10.43 -15.78 2.07
C SER A 259 -10.05 -15.99 0.60
N ASP A 260 -10.37 -15.03 -0.26
CA ASP A 260 -10.00 -15.03 -1.69
C ASP A 260 -8.48 -15.13 -1.91
N LEU A 261 -7.69 -14.52 -1.04
CA LEU A 261 -6.23 -14.57 -1.12
C LEU A 261 -5.71 -15.96 -0.77
N ILE A 262 -6.26 -16.59 0.27
CA ILE A 262 -5.89 -17.94 0.71
C ILE A 262 -6.22 -18.96 -0.39
N GLU A 263 -7.42 -18.88 -0.99
CA GLU A 263 -7.82 -19.79 -2.07
C GLU A 263 -6.91 -19.70 -3.31
N LYS A 264 -6.39 -18.50 -3.63
CA LYS A 264 -5.46 -18.32 -4.75
C LYS A 264 -4.05 -18.84 -4.48
N LEU A 265 -3.71 -19.06 -3.21
CA LEU A 265 -2.40 -19.57 -2.78
C LEU A 265 -2.38 -21.08 -2.51
N SER A 266 -3.56 -21.71 -2.39
CA SER A 266 -3.76 -23.15 -2.19
C SER A 266 -3.88 -23.93 -3.48
#